data_AF-A0A831UUF2-F1
#
_entry.id   AF-A0A831UUF2-F1
#
_cell.length_a   1.000
_cell.length_b   1.000
_cell.length_c   1.000
_cell.angle_alpha   90.00
_cell.angle_beta   90.00
_cell.angle_gamma   90.00
#
_symmetry.space_group_name_H-M   'P 1'
#
loop_
_entity.id
_entity.type
_entity.pdbx_description
1 polymer ?
#
loop_
_entity_poly.entity_id
_entity_poly.type
_entity_poly.pdbx_seq_one_letter_code
_entity_poly.pdbx_strand_id
1 'polypeptide(L)'
;MSAAMSLGSSQLELVGIVDIRFKLETYGLLIRSGRAKEILGAADVVPMTISRTYTVQNVTRTIEVPYIPASSLKGKTRSLLEIAYNLPLYTTDNKIYLHMRVVKDDVVHEDPYCPIDNIFGTPAIDGERLKKKGLQNLFKCWAPSRAIFRDLFPSVEYIKGLCEEKSCSDITLDDFVEEKWENRIDRVTSTADPRNVLRLKPGVEFDGSIAFLIFDLDICIREECNQLHSTYRDKIGDSPPAKFYIQTLLKGLELVEATYLGASGTRGYGQVKFKRLKAEFKPISPRAKGVAPPAVEGKDLAEFITNVQNWDLWDKLKGLCKS
;
A
#
# COMPACT_ATOMS: atom_id res chain seq x y z
N MET A 1 29.55 -24.00 -36.47
CA MET A 1 28.24 -24.44 -35.93
C MET A 1 27.77 -23.40 -34.93
N SER A 2 26.79 -22.60 -35.35
CA SER A 2 26.17 -21.56 -34.52
C SER A 2 25.34 -22.27 -33.45
N ALA A 3 25.72 -22.12 -32.18
CA ALA A 3 24.87 -22.53 -31.07
C ALA A 3 23.65 -21.61 -31.07
N ALA A 4 22.50 -22.16 -31.45
CA ALA A 4 21.23 -21.47 -31.37
C ALA A 4 21.02 -21.01 -29.92
N MET A 5 21.13 -19.70 -29.70
CA MET A 5 20.65 -19.06 -28.49
C MET A 5 19.15 -19.37 -28.39
N SER A 6 18.75 -20.29 -27.51
CA SER A 6 17.35 -20.37 -27.12
C SER A 6 17.04 -19.06 -26.36
N LEU A 7 16.40 -18.13 -27.04
CA LEU A 7 15.72 -17.00 -26.42
C LEU A 7 14.64 -17.61 -25.52
N GLY A 8 14.96 -17.83 -24.25
CA GLY A 8 13.99 -18.30 -23.26
C GLY A 8 12.91 -17.24 -23.11
N SER A 9 11.75 -17.44 -23.73
CA SER A 9 10.60 -16.58 -23.54
C SER A 9 10.03 -16.82 -22.15
N SER A 10 10.13 -15.83 -21.26
CA SER A 10 9.34 -15.81 -20.03
C SER A 10 8.01 -15.12 -20.34
N GLN A 11 6.98 -15.88 -20.66
CA GLN A 11 5.63 -15.33 -20.78
C GLN A 11 5.08 -15.08 -19.37
N LEU A 12 4.55 -13.89 -19.13
CA LEU A 12 3.86 -13.51 -17.89
C LEU A 12 2.47 -13.04 -18.28
N GLU A 13 1.44 -13.54 -17.61
CA GLU A 13 0.06 -13.20 -17.93
C GLU A 13 -0.60 -12.54 -16.72
N LEU A 14 -1.23 -11.37 -16.95
CA LEU A 14 -2.11 -10.75 -15.95
C LEU A 14 -3.47 -11.45 -15.98
N VAL A 15 -3.76 -12.25 -14.96
CA VAL A 15 -4.96 -13.06 -14.90
C VAL A 15 -6.17 -12.23 -14.49
N GLY A 16 -5.99 -11.36 -13.49
CA GLY A 16 -7.03 -10.47 -13.00
C GLY A 16 -6.52 -9.43 -12.02
N ILE A 17 -7.44 -8.59 -11.55
CA ILE A 17 -7.18 -7.53 -10.58
C ILE A 17 -8.17 -7.67 -9.43
N VAL A 18 -7.68 -7.73 -8.19
CA VAL A 18 -8.51 -7.53 -7.01
C VAL A 18 -8.50 -6.03 -6.67
N ASP A 19 -9.65 -5.38 -6.83
CA ASP A 19 -9.86 -3.97 -6.51
C ASP A 19 -10.36 -3.85 -5.07
N ILE A 20 -9.51 -3.37 -4.17
CA ILE A 20 -9.81 -3.15 -2.76
C ILE A 20 -10.13 -1.67 -2.56
N ARG A 21 -11.36 -1.36 -2.14
CA ARG A 21 -11.83 -0.01 -1.83
C ARG A 21 -12.13 0.09 -0.34
N PHE A 22 -11.86 1.25 0.27
CA PHE A 22 -12.10 1.47 1.69
C PHE A 22 -12.23 2.96 2.00
N LYS A 23 -12.80 3.25 3.16
CA LYS A 23 -12.74 4.56 3.81
C LYS A 23 -11.64 4.53 4.86
N LEU A 24 -10.87 5.61 4.97
CA LEU A 24 -9.84 5.78 5.98
C LEU A 24 -10.18 6.99 6.84
N GLU A 25 -10.59 6.76 8.08
CA GLU A 25 -10.77 7.81 9.06
C GLU A 25 -9.44 8.11 9.75
N THR A 26 -9.17 9.39 10.02
CA THR A 26 -7.91 9.83 10.61
C THR A 26 -8.14 10.56 11.94
N TYR A 27 -7.22 10.39 12.89
CA TYR A 27 -7.25 11.05 14.18
C TYR A 27 -5.93 11.82 14.40
N GLY A 28 -5.94 13.12 14.08
CA GLY A 28 -4.77 13.98 14.27
C GLY A 28 -3.60 13.64 13.33
N LEU A 29 -3.82 13.60 12.02
CA LEU A 29 -2.82 13.16 11.04
C LEU A 29 -1.92 14.31 10.55
N LEU A 30 -0.62 14.05 10.43
CA LEU A 30 0.34 14.98 9.84
C LEU A 30 1.18 14.28 8.77
N ILE A 31 0.97 14.64 7.51
CA ILE A 31 1.84 14.25 6.39
C ILE A 31 2.48 15.52 5.85
N ARG A 32 3.79 15.64 6.05
CA ARG A 32 4.56 16.85 5.73
C ARG A 32 4.82 16.92 4.23
N SER A 33 4.68 18.11 3.65
CA SER A 33 5.28 18.43 2.35
C SER A 33 6.80 18.58 2.50
N GLY A 34 7.58 18.18 1.49
CA GLY A 34 9.05 18.19 1.53
C GLY A 34 9.70 19.59 1.53
N ARG A 35 8.92 20.65 1.31
CA ARG A 35 9.32 22.05 1.52
C ARG A 35 8.19 22.72 2.28
N ALA A 36 8.51 23.30 3.44
CA ALA A 36 7.64 24.32 4.02
C ALA A 36 7.46 25.39 2.93
N LYS A 37 6.23 25.61 2.46
CA LYS A 37 5.96 26.87 1.78
C LYS A 37 6.16 27.91 2.88
N GLU A 38 7.23 28.70 2.82
CA GLU A 38 7.43 29.84 3.69
C GLU A 38 6.34 30.87 3.35
N ILE A 39 5.14 30.66 3.89
CA ILE A 39 4.00 31.56 3.80
C ILE A 39 3.99 32.35 5.10
N LEU A 40 4.14 33.67 5.00
CA LEU A 40 4.04 34.58 6.15
C LEU A 40 2.72 34.35 6.88
N GLY A 41 2.80 34.00 8.18
CA GLY A 41 1.64 33.76 9.04
C GLY A 41 1.09 32.31 9.03
N ALA A 42 1.69 31.40 8.26
CA ALA A 42 1.33 29.97 8.32
C ALA A 42 2.09 29.26 9.46
N ALA A 43 1.54 28.13 9.93
CA ALA A 43 2.21 27.27 10.91
C ALA A 43 3.57 26.75 10.36
N ASP A 44 4.50 26.48 11.27
CA ASP A 44 5.85 25.99 10.94
C ASP A 44 5.82 24.69 10.11
N VAL A 45 4.76 23.89 10.27
CA VAL A 45 4.53 22.65 9.55
C VAL A 45 3.08 22.56 9.12
N VAL A 46 2.86 22.34 7.81
CA VAL A 46 1.54 22.21 7.18
C VAL A 46 1.33 20.83 6.55
N PRO A 47 0.08 20.32 6.49
CA PRO A 47 -0.24 19.11 5.75
C PRO A 47 -0.17 19.32 4.24
N MET A 48 -0.03 18.23 3.48
CA MET A 48 -0.11 18.27 2.02
C MET A 48 -1.54 18.56 1.55
N THR A 49 -1.70 19.54 0.66
CA THR A 49 -3.00 19.97 0.09
C THR A 49 -3.01 19.93 -1.43
N ILE A 50 -4.20 19.83 -2.00
CA ILE A 50 -4.44 19.85 -3.44
C ILE A 50 -5.85 20.38 -3.73
N SER A 51 -6.01 21.12 -4.82
CA SER A 51 -7.34 21.52 -5.32
C SER A 51 -8.04 20.33 -5.96
N ARG A 52 -9.23 19.98 -5.47
CA ARG A 52 -10.04 18.88 -6.00
C ARG A 52 -11.48 19.32 -6.20
N THR A 53 -12.06 18.90 -7.32
CA THR A 53 -13.47 19.16 -7.62
C THR A 53 -14.37 18.07 -7.04
N TYR A 54 -15.38 18.50 -6.30
CA TYR A 54 -16.42 17.66 -5.72
C TYR A 54 -17.78 18.06 -6.30
N THR A 55 -18.63 17.07 -6.55
CA THR A 55 -20.03 17.27 -6.92
C THR A 55 -20.90 16.73 -5.80
N VAL A 56 -21.58 17.62 -5.08
CA VAL A 56 -22.48 17.29 -3.97
C VAL A 56 -23.81 17.99 -4.20
N GLN A 57 -24.92 17.25 -4.14
CA GLN A 57 -26.27 17.81 -4.35
C GLN A 57 -26.43 18.66 -5.64
N ASN A 58 -25.87 18.19 -6.76
CA ASN A 58 -25.81 18.90 -8.05
C ASN A 58 -25.02 20.22 -8.08
N VAL A 59 -24.29 20.53 -7.01
CA VAL A 59 -23.36 21.65 -6.95
C VAL A 59 -21.94 21.11 -7.13
N THR A 60 -21.25 21.59 -8.17
CA THR A 60 -19.86 21.25 -8.44
C THR A 60 -18.94 22.38 -7.97
N ARG A 61 -17.98 22.06 -7.10
CA ARG A 61 -17.05 23.04 -6.53
C ARG A 61 -15.64 22.47 -6.44
N THR A 62 -14.66 23.33 -6.68
CA THR A 62 -13.26 23.03 -6.44
C THR A 62 -12.89 23.54 -5.05
N ILE A 63 -12.41 22.64 -4.20
CA ILE A 63 -12.06 22.89 -2.81
C ILE A 63 -10.58 22.55 -2.65
N GLU A 64 -9.83 23.38 -1.94
CA GLU A 64 -8.50 22.98 -1.47
C GLU A 64 -8.66 22.01 -0.31
N VAL A 65 -8.21 20.77 -0.51
CA VAL A 65 -8.37 19.68 0.46
C VAL A 65 -7.02 19.08 0.82
N PRO A 66 -6.85 18.57 2.05
CA PRO A 66 -5.70 17.73 2.34
C PRO A 66 -5.79 16.41 1.57
N TYR A 67 -4.67 15.75 1.35
CA TYR A 67 -4.67 14.40 0.78
C TYR A 67 -3.57 13.53 1.38
N ILE A 68 -3.75 12.22 1.30
CA ILE A 68 -2.77 11.23 1.75
C ILE A 68 -2.14 10.62 0.50
N PRO A 69 -0.84 10.86 0.24
CA PRO A 69 -0.16 10.24 -0.88
C PRO A 69 -0.15 8.71 -0.76
N ALA A 70 -0.36 8.03 -1.88
CA ALA A 70 -0.27 6.57 -2.00
C ALA A 70 1.06 6.04 -1.47
N SER A 71 2.15 6.76 -1.73
CA SER A 71 3.50 6.42 -1.28
C SER A 71 3.63 6.42 0.25
N SER A 72 2.87 7.28 0.95
CA SER A 72 2.89 7.34 2.41
C SER A 72 2.27 6.09 3.02
N LEU A 73 1.08 5.69 2.54
CA LEU A 73 0.41 4.47 3.01
C LEU A 73 1.17 3.22 2.57
N LYS A 74 1.59 3.14 1.30
CA LYS A 74 2.38 2.02 0.75
C LYS A 74 3.69 1.85 1.52
N GLY A 75 4.45 2.92 1.70
CA GLY A 75 5.74 2.90 2.37
C GLY A 75 5.63 2.53 3.84
N LYS A 76 4.65 3.07 4.57
CA LYS A 76 4.42 2.72 5.97
C LYS A 76 3.99 1.26 6.15
N THR A 77 3.08 0.79 5.30
CA THR A 77 2.64 -0.63 5.26
C THR A 77 3.84 -1.55 5.02
N ARG A 78 4.66 -1.25 4.00
CA ARG A 78 5.88 -2.01 3.67
C ARG A 78 6.86 -2.04 4.84
N SER A 79 7.22 -0.88 5.39
CA SER A 79 8.21 -0.75 6.47
C SER A 79 7.80 -1.53 7.73
N LEU A 80 6.52 -1.48 8.11
CA LEU A 80 6.02 -2.24 9.26
C LEU A 80 6.12 -3.75 9.04
N LEU A 81 5.80 -4.22 7.84
CA LEU A 81 5.91 -5.64 7.48
C LEU A 81 7.37 -6.11 7.43
N GLU A 82 8.28 -5.31 6.90
CA GLU A 82 9.72 -5.62 6.88
C GLU A 82 10.27 -5.84 8.29
N ILE A 83 9.89 -4.97 9.24
CA ILE A 83 10.27 -5.08 10.65
C ILE A 83 9.57 -6.29 11.30
N ALA A 84 8.26 -6.47 11.06
CA ALA A 84 7.49 -7.56 11.65
C ALA A 84 7.98 -8.95 11.22
N TYR A 85 8.50 -9.08 10.00
CA TYR A 85 9.09 -10.31 9.48
C TYR A 85 10.59 -10.42 9.76
N ASN A 86 11.18 -9.46 10.48
CA ASN A 86 12.59 -9.43 10.83
C ASN A 86 13.51 -9.59 9.59
N LEU A 87 13.19 -8.87 8.52
CA LEU A 87 13.93 -8.95 7.27
C LEU A 87 15.18 -8.06 7.30
N PRO A 88 16.27 -8.47 6.63
CA PRO A 88 17.45 -7.63 6.51
C PRO A 88 17.11 -6.38 5.69
N LEU A 89 17.59 -5.22 6.18
CA LEU A 89 17.42 -3.93 5.55
C LEU A 89 18.73 -3.50 4.90
N TYR A 90 18.64 -3.02 3.66
CA TYR A 90 19.77 -2.58 2.87
C TYR A 90 19.61 -1.14 2.44
N THR A 91 20.72 -0.48 2.11
CA THR A 91 20.72 0.91 1.64
C THR A 91 21.66 1.06 0.43
N THR A 92 21.31 1.96 -0.47
CA THR A 92 22.18 2.38 -1.58
C THR A 92 22.75 3.78 -1.38
N ASP A 93 22.19 4.57 -0.46
CA ASP A 93 22.49 5.99 -0.26
C ASP A 93 22.85 6.35 1.20
N ASN A 94 22.89 5.37 2.11
CA ASN A 94 23.08 5.54 3.56
C ASN A 94 22.02 6.41 4.26
N LYS A 95 20.90 6.69 3.60
CA LYS A 95 19.80 7.49 4.16
C LYS A 95 18.54 6.66 4.36
N ILE A 96 18.23 5.82 3.39
CA ILE A 96 17.03 4.98 3.41
C ILE A 96 17.45 3.52 3.45
N TYR A 97 16.96 2.81 4.47
CA TYR A 97 17.15 1.38 4.64
C TYR A 97 15.82 0.68 4.37
N LEU A 98 15.82 -0.30 3.46
CA LEU A 98 14.64 -1.09 3.11
C LEU A 98 15.04 -2.51 2.69
N HIS A 99 14.11 -3.45 2.81
CA HIS A 99 14.32 -4.81 2.32
C HIS A 99 14.18 -4.83 0.79
N MET A 100 15.11 -5.47 0.08
CA MET A 100 15.06 -5.58 -1.38
C MET A 100 15.75 -6.86 -1.86
N ARG A 101 15.33 -7.38 -3.02
CA ARG A 101 16.00 -8.52 -3.68
C ARG A 101 17.39 -8.19 -4.19
N VAL A 102 17.54 -6.97 -4.71
CA VAL A 102 18.72 -6.55 -5.46
C VAL A 102 19.27 -5.27 -4.84
N VAL A 103 20.52 -5.31 -4.40
CA VAL A 103 21.27 -4.15 -3.93
C VAL A 103 22.40 -3.90 -4.91
N LYS A 104 22.34 -2.76 -5.61
CA LYS A 104 23.27 -2.44 -6.70
C LYS A 104 23.24 -3.56 -7.75
N ASP A 105 24.29 -4.39 -7.81
CA ASP A 105 24.46 -5.48 -8.78
C ASP A 105 24.38 -6.88 -8.14
N ASP A 106 24.10 -6.96 -6.84
CA ASP A 106 24.03 -8.21 -6.08
C ASP A 106 22.60 -8.59 -5.72
N VAL A 107 22.29 -9.88 -5.91
CA VAL A 107 21.07 -10.48 -5.36
C VAL A 107 21.37 -10.82 -3.90
N VAL A 108 20.65 -10.17 -2.99
CA VAL A 108 20.80 -10.33 -1.54
C VAL A 108 19.61 -11.03 -0.90
N HIS A 109 18.55 -11.27 -1.69
CA HIS A 109 17.39 -12.03 -1.27
C HIS A 109 16.77 -12.83 -2.43
N GLU A 110 16.95 -14.15 -2.37
CA GLU A 110 16.65 -15.07 -3.46
C GLU A 110 15.29 -15.80 -3.32
N ASP A 111 14.55 -15.58 -2.21
CA ASP A 111 13.31 -16.31 -1.94
C ASP A 111 12.20 -15.92 -2.94
N PRO A 112 11.79 -16.80 -3.88
CA PRO A 112 10.84 -16.46 -4.94
C PRO A 112 9.46 -16.06 -4.39
N TYR A 113 9.13 -16.48 -3.17
CA TYR A 113 7.83 -16.24 -2.54
C TYR A 113 7.86 -15.15 -1.47
N CYS A 114 8.94 -14.38 -1.37
CA CYS A 114 8.99 -13.22 -0.48
C CYS A 114 7.79 -12.30 -0.71
N PRO A 115 6.87 -12.17 0.27
CA PRO A 115 5.67 -11.38 0.07
C PRO A 115 5.99 -9.89 -0.06
N ILE A 116 7.03 -9.39 0.62
CA ILE A 116 7.37 -7.96 0.59
C ILE A 116 7.82 -7.56 -0.82
N ASP A 117 8.79 -8.29 -1.38
CA ASP A 117 9.30 -8.02 -2.72
C ASP A 117 8.21 -8.19 -3.79
N ASN A 118 7.36 -9.20 -3.62
CA ASN A 118 6.31 -9.51 -4.59
C ASN A 118 5.13 -8.52 -4.56
N ILE A 119 4.72 -8.07 -3.36
CA ILE A 119 3.63 -7.10 -3.18
C ILE A 119 4.10 -5.69 -3.56
N PHE A 120 5.22 -5.24 -3.00
CA PHE A 120 5.65 -3.83 -3.06
C PHE A 120 6.65 -3.52 -4.17
N GLY A 121 7.26 -4.55 -4.76
CA GLY A 121 8.25 -4.45 -5.83
C GLY A 121 9.69 -4.30 -5.33
N THR A 122 10.63 -4.70 -6.20
CA THR A 122 12.08 -4.58 -6.04
C THR A 122 12.67 -3.86 -7.28
N PRO A 123 13.85 -3.21 -7.17
CA PRO A 123 14.62 -2.80 -8.34
C PRO A 123 14.88 -3.97 -9.30
N ALA A 124 14.89 -3.67 -10.61
CA ALA A 124 15.15 -4.66 -11.64
C ALA A 124 16.65 -5.02 -11.72
N ILE A 125 16.93 -6.26 -12.11
CA ILE A 125 18.28 -6.74 -12.50
C ILE A 125 18.16 -7.40 -13.88
N ASP A 126 19.19 -7.27 -14.71
CA ASP A 126 19.18 -7.91 -16.03
C ASP A 126 19.46 -9.42 -15.96
N GLY A 127 18.99 -10.14 -16.98
CA GLY A 127 19.08 -11.59 -17.03
C GLY A 127 20.50 -12.14 -17.22
N GLU A 128 21.44 -11.36 -17.79
CA GLU A 128 22.83 -11.81 -17.93
C GLU A 128 23.53 -11.86 -16.57
N ARG A 129 23.26 -10.89 -15.70
CA ARG A 129 23.79 -10.87 -14.33
C ARG A 129 23.24 -12.02 -13.50
N LEU A 130 21.96 -12.34 -13.63
CA LEU A 130 21.38 -13.52 -12.96
C LEU A 130 22.04 -14.82 -13.43
N LYS A 131 22.30 -14.96 -14.74
CA LYS A 131 23.03 -16.11 -15.29
C LYS A 131 24.44 -16.22 -14.73
N LYS A 132 25.19 -15.11 -14.61
CA LYS A 132 26.54 -15.10 -14.02
C LYS A 132 26.56 -15.60 -12.57
N LYS A 133 25.44 -15.45 -11.84
CA LYS A 133 25.27 -15.92 -10.46
C LYS A 133 24.60 -17.30 -10.34
N GLY A 134 24.27 -17.96 -11.45
CA GLY A 134 23.56 -19.25 -11.43
C GLY A 134 22.08 -19.16 -11.02
N LEU A 135 21.51 -17.94 -11.00
CA LEU A 135 20.14 -17.65 -10.56
C LEU A 135 19.18 -17.42 -11.73
N GLN A 136 19.47 -17.98 -12.91
CA GLN A 136 18.65 -17.81 -14.12
C GLN A 136 17.18 -18.25 -13.93
N ASN A 137 16.93 -19.23 -13.06
CA ASN A 137 15.58 -19.74 -12.79
C ASN A 137 14.76 -18.77 -11.93
N LEU A 138 15.41 -17.94 -11.11
CA LEU A 138 14.76 -16.96 -10.26
C LEU A 138 13.97 -15.93 -11.09
N PHE A 139 14.48 -15.56 -12.29
CA PHE A 139 13.80 -14.65 -13.20
C PHE A 139 12.43 -15.18 -13.66
N LYS A 140 12.29 -16.51 -13.80
CA LYS A 140 11.00 -17.13 -14.18
C LYS A 140 9.96 -17.07 -13.07
N CYS A 141 10.37 -16.76 -11.84
CA CYS A 141 9.52 -16.62 -10.67
C CYS A 141 9.14 -15.18 -10.36
N TRP A 142 9.57 -14.23 -11.20
CA TRP A 142 9.38 -12.81 -10.97
C TRP A 142 8.22 -12.23 -11.76
N ALA A 143 7.55 -11.28 -11.12
CA ALA A 143 6.51 -10.45 -11.71
C ALA A 143 6.68 -9.01 -11.20
N PRO A 144 6.10 -8.01 -11.89
CA PRO A 144 6.00 -6.65 -11.38
C PRO A 144 5.34 -6.57 -10.00
N SER A 145 5.46 -5.41 -9.35
CA SER A 145 4.78 -5.12 -8.08
C SER A 145 3.28 -5.40 -8.21
N ARG A 146 2.73 -6.15 -7.26
CA ARG A 146 1.32 -6.55 -7.28
C ARG A 146 0.39 -5.49 -6.71
N ALA A 147 0.79 -4.76 -5.66
CA ALA A 147 -0.06 -3.76 -5.02
C ALA A 147 0.19 -2.33 -5.55
N ILE A 148 -0.84 -1.76 -6.16
CA ILE A 148 -0.89 -0.36 -6.63
C ILE A 148 -1.81 0.42 -5.69
N PHE A 149 -1.23 1.27 -4.86
CA PHE A 149 -1.94 2.19 -3.98
C PHE A 149 -2.32 3.45 -4.77
N ARG A 150 -3.52 3.99 -4.51
CA ARG A 150 -3.97 5.28 -5.04
C ARG A 150 -3.92 6.34 -3.94
N ASP A 151 -3.75 7.60 -4.34
CA ASP A 151 -3.82 8.73 -3.42
C ASP A 151 -5.23 8.80 -2.81
N LEU A 152 -5.30 9.15 -1.53
CA LEU A 152 -6.55 9.22 -0.81
C LEU A 152 -6.96 10.68 -0.62
N PHE A 153 -8.23 10.97 -0.85
CA PHE A 153 -8.82 12.30 -0.79
C PHE A 153 -10.04 12.29 0.13
N PRO A 154 -10.44 13.41 0.75
CA PRO A 154 -11.62 13.45 1.61
C PRO A 154 -12.83 12.87 0.90
N SER A 155 -13.58 12.02 1.60
CA SER A 155 -14.67 11.25 1.01
C SER A 155 -15.82 12.16 0.61
N VAL A 156 -16.57 11.79 -0.43
CA VAL A 156 -17.72 12.58 -0.88
C VAL A 156 -18.76 12.71 0.25
N GLU A 157 -18.90 11.68 1.08
CA GLU A 157 -19.78 11.67 2.25
C GLU A 157 -19.30 12.63 3.34
N TYR A 158 -17.99 12.73 3.57
CA TYR A 158 -17.43 13.71 4.51
C TYR A 158 -17.70 15.14 4.03
N ILE A 159 -17.46 15.43 2.74
CA ILE A 159 -17.77 16.74 2.15
C ILE A 159 -19.27 17.05 2.24
N LYS A 160 -20.13 16.05 2.00
CA LYS A 160 -21.57 16.20 2.16
C LYS A 160 -21.97 16.56 3.59
N GLY A 161 -21.36 15.95 4.60
CA GLY A 161 -21.58 16.31 6.01
C GLY A 161 -21.22 17.77 6.29
N LEU A 162 -20.06 18.24 5.82
CA LEU A 162 -19.65 19.64 5.97
C LEU A 162 -20.60 20.62 5.27
N CYS A 163 -21.10 20.24 4.09
CA CYS A 163 -22.09 21.04 3.36
C CYS A 163 -23.40 21.22 4.14
N GLU A 164 -23.84 20.17 4.85
CA GLU A 164 -25.06 20.19 5.66
C GLU A 164 -24.89 21.07 6.91
N GLU A 165 -23.68 21.17 7.46
CA GLU A 165 -23.39 21.97 8.66
C GLU A 165 -23.27 23.47 8.39
N LYS A 166 -22.63 23.89 7.29
CA LYS A 166 -22.28 25.32 7.08
C LYS A 166 -22.28 25.82 5.63
N SER A 167 -23.03 25.17 4.73
CA SER A 167 -23.07 25.42 3.28
C SER A 167 -21.82 24.94 2.51
N CYS A 168 -22.05 24.28 1.36
CA CYS A 168 -20.96 23.84 0.48
C CYS A 168 -20.08 24.98 -0.06
N SER A 169 -20.62 26.21 -0.13
CA SER A 169 -19.88 27.38 -0.65
C SER A 169 -18.76 27.84 0.28
N ASP A 170 -18.87 27.50 1.56
CA ASP A 170 -18.07 28.09 2.62
C ASP A 170 -17.04 27.09 3.18
N ILE A 171 -16.89 25.95 2.50
CA ILE A 171 -15.90 24.92 2.83
C ILE A 171 -14.51 25.40 2.39
N THR A 172 -13.59 25.44 3.34
CA THR A 172 -12.19 25.82 3.13
C THR A 172 -11.27 24.77 3.75
N LEU A 173 -9.96 24.96 3.58
CA LEU A 173 -8.97 24.05 4.17
C LEU A 173 -9.11 23.94 5.71
N ASP A 174 -9.51 25.03 6.38
CA ASP A 174 -9.65 25.12 7.83
C ASP A 174 -10.70 24.17 8.42
N ASP A 175 -11.57 23.62 7.58
CA ASP A 175 -12.53 22.60 7.98
C ASP A 175 -11.89 21.24 8.21
N PHE A 176 -10.73 21.01 7.59
CA PHE A 176 -10.03 19.74 7.65
C PHE A 176 -8.85 19.77 8.63
N VAL A 177 -8.38 20.96 9.02
CA VAL A 177 -7.14 21.14 9.80
C VAL A 177 -7.37 21.84 11.13
N GLU A 178 -6.53 21.51 12.11
CA GLU A 178 -6.47 22.19 13.41
C GLU A 178 -5.03 22.55 13.75
N GLU A 179 -4.88 23.68 14.43
CA GLU A 179 -3.62 24.04 15.06
C GLU A 179 -3.42 23.25 16.35
N LYS A 180 -2.22 22.72 16.52
CA LYS A 180 -1.80 22.09 17.77
C LYS A 180 -0.44 22.63 18.18
N TRP A 181 -0.43 23.24 19.36
CA TRP A 181 0.79 23.65 20.04
C TRP A 181 1.47 22.44 20.68
N GLU A 182 2.78 22.33 20.48
CA GLU A 182 3.64 21.40 21.19
C GLU A 182 4.81 22.14 21.82
N ASN A 183 5.34 21.64 22.94
CA ASN A 183 6.52 22.21 23.57
C ASN A 183 7.69 21.24 23.51
N ARG A 184 8.86 21.73 23.12
CA ARG A 184 10.13 21.08 23.45
C ARG A 184 10.57 21.63 24.80
N ILE A 185 10.94 20.77 25.73
CA ILE A 185 11.35 21.18 27.07
C ILE A 185 12.81 20.83 27.23
N ASP A 186 13.63 21.84 27.53
CA ASP A 186 15.02 21.65 27.94
C ASP A 186 15.07 20.84 29.24
N ARG A 187 15.86 19.76 29.27
CA ARG A 187 15.90 18.84 30.42
C ARG A 187 16.73 19.35 31.59
N VAL A 188 17.58 20.37 31.37
CA VAL A 188 18.44 20.99 32.37
C VAL A 188 17.78 22.27 32.91
N THR A 189 17.35 23.16 32.01
CA THR A 189 16.80 24.47 32.40
C THR A 189 15.29 24.46 32.61
N SER A 190 14.60 23.40 32.17
CA SER A 190 13.12 23.30 32.14
C SER A 190 12.43 24.38 31.28
N THR A 191 13.18 25.12 30.45
CA THR A 191 12.64 26.11 29.53
C THR A 191 11.81 25.42 28.44
N ALA A 192 10.63 25.98 28.15
CA ALA A 192 9.77 25.54 27.06
C ALA A 192 10.09 26.32 25.77
N ASP A 193 10.27 25.58 24.68
CA ASP A 193 10.39 26.04 23.29
C ASP A 193 9.12 25.60 22.54
N PRO A 194 8.08 26.47 22.48
CA PRO A 194 6.80 26.17 21.86
C PRO A 194 6.91 26.16 20.34
N ARG A 195 6.21 25.23 19.70
CA ARG A 195 6.08 25.12 18.24
C ARG A 195 4.62 24.93 17.85
N ASN A 196 4.20 25.53 16.74
CA ASN A 196 2.85 25.34 16.22
C ASN A 196 2.87 24.35 15.04
N VAL A 197 1.94 23.40 15.05
CA VAL A 197 1.83 22.36 14.04
C VAL A 197 0.39 22.31 13.55
N LEU A 198 0.20 22.51 12.26
CA LEU A 198 -1.09 22.31 11.60
C LEU A 198 -1.24 20.83 11.24
N ARG A 199 -2.30 20.19 11.70
CA ARG A 199 -2.58 18.76 11.44
C ARG A 199 -4.04 18.56 11.02
N LEU A 200 -4.38 17.39 10.49
CA LEU A 200 -5.76 17.06 10.21
C LEU A 200 -6.57 16.91 11.49
N LYS A 201 -7.79 17.46 11.47
CA LYS A 201 -8.77 17.25 12.54
C LYS A 201 -9.07 15.76 12.71
N PRO A 202 -9.35 15.31 13.94
CA PRO A 202 -9.90 13.99 14.14
C PRO A 202 -11.25 13.81 13.43
N GLY A 203 -11.46 12.63 12.84
CA GLY A 203 -12.70 12.28 12.14
C GLY A 203 -12.72 12.58 10.64
N VAL A 204 -11.67 13.23 10.09
CA VAL A 204 -11.57 13.44 8.63
C VAL A 204 -11.47 12.07 7.94
N GLU A 205 -12.43 11.79 7.06
CA GLU A 205 -12.55 10.53 6.34
C GLU A 205 -12.10 10.67 4.88
N PHE A 206 -11.29 9.72 4.41
CA PHE A 206 -10.73 9.68 3.06
C PHE A 206 -11.22 8.46 2.28
N ASP A 207 -11.42 8.63 0.97
CA ASP A 207 -11.62 7.55 0.01
C ASP A 207 -10.27 6.95 -0.41
N GLY A 208 -10.09 5.65 -0.20
CA GLY A 208 -8.89 4.91 -0.56
C GLY A 208 -9.17 3.71 -1.47
N SER A 209 -8.17 3.38 -2.30
CA SER A 209 -8.20 2.17 -3.12
C SER A 209 -6.81 1.57 -3.35
N ILE A 210 -6.77 0.25 -3.43
CA ILE A 210 -5.59 -0.54 -3.76
C ILE A 210 -5.99 -1.54 -4.85
N ALA A 211 -5.34 -1.47 -6.00
CA ALA A 211 -5.46 -2.50 -7.04
C ALA A 211 -4.37 -3.54 -6.81
N PHE A 212 -4.76 -4.80 -6.60
CA PHE A 212 -3.86 -5.92 -6.47
C PHE A 212 -3.86 -6.77 -7.74
N LEU A 213 -2.74 -6.79 -8.45
CA LEU A 213 -2.54 -7.55 -9.68
C LEU A 213 -2.29 -9.03 -9.34
N ILE A 214 -2.98 -9.92 -10.04
CA ILE A 214 -2.79 -11.37 -9.94
C ILE A 214 -2.22 -11.88 -11.26
N PHE A 215 -0.98 -12.36 -11.22
CA PHE A 215 -0.33 -12.99 -12.36
C PHE A 215 -0.53 -14.50 -12.38
N ASP A 216 -0.24 -15.13 -13.51
CA ASP A 216 -0.30 -16.59 -13.68
C ASP A 216 0.52 -17.35 -12.63
N LEU A 217 1.72 -16.86 -12.32
CA LEU A 217 2.60 -17.45 -11.30
C LEU A 217 2.13 -17.23 -9.85
N ASP A 218 1.18 -16.32 -9.64
CA ASP A 218 0.54 -16.11 -8.33
C ASP A 218 -0.62 -17.07 -8.09
N ILE A 219 -0.97 -17.85 -9.10
CA ILE A 219 -2.01 -18.86 -9.05
C ILE A 219 -1.39 -20.25 -9.17
N CYS A 220 -0.54 -20.41 -10.18
CA CYS A 220 0.08 -21.67 -10.56
C CYS A 220 1.57 -21.60 -10.32
N ILE A 221 2.02 -22.37 -9.33
CA ILE A 221 3.42 -22.40 -8.97
C ILE A 221 4.20 -23.13 -10.08
N ARG A 222 5.13 -22.41 -10.70
CA ARG A 222 6.03 -22.97 -11.72
C ARG A 222 7.03 -23.94 -11.10
N GLU A 223 7.39 -24.99 -11.84
CA GLU A 223 8.31 -26.03 -11.37
C GLU A 223 9.68 -25.45 -11.02
N GLU A 224 10.18 -24.50 -11.81
CA GLU A 224 11.47 -23.84 -11.57
C GLU A 224 11.50 -23.09 -10.23
N CYS A 225 10.35 -22.61 -9.77
CA CYS A 225 10.22 -21.92 -8.49
C CYS A 225 10.17 -22.88 -7.30
N ASN A 226 9.66 -24.11 -7.50
CA ASN A 226 9.66 -25.15 -6.46
C ASN A 226 11.07 -25.69 -6.17
N GLN A 227 11.99 -25.57 -7.13
CA GLN A 227 13.39 -26.02 -6.97
C GLN A 227 14.24 -25.03 -6.16
N LEU A 228 13.74 -23.81 -5.94
CA LEU A 228 14.44 -22.78 -5.16
C LEU A 228 14.10 -22.89 -3.67
N HIS A 229 15.08 -22.59 -2.83
CA HIS A 229 14.85 -22.50 -1.40
C HIS A 229 13.87 -21.36 -1.07
N SER A 230 12.87 -21.65 -0.24
CA SER A 230 11.93 -20.64 0.25
C SER A 230 11.49 -20.94 1.68
N THR A 231 11.43 -19.88 2.48
CA THR A 231 10.92 -19.89 3.86
C THR A 231 9.40 -19.71 3.93
N TYR A 232 8.76 -19.36 2.80
CA TYR A 232 7.32 -19.08 2.73
C TYR A 232 6.52 -20.20 2.06
N ARG A 233 7.18 -21.20 1.46
CA ARG A 233 6.50 -22.27 0.72
C ARG A 233 5.47 -23.01 1.56
N ASP A 234 5.84 -23.38 2.78
CA ASP A 234 4.95 -24.09 3.71
C ASP A 234 3.78 -23.22 4.17
N LYS A 235 3.99 -21.90 4.27
CA LYS A 235 2.94 -20.93 4.64
C LYS A 235 1.92 -20.74 3.51
N ILE A 236 2.36 -20.85 2.25
CA ILE A 236 1.46 -20.83 1.08
C ILE A 236 0.67 -22.14 1.01
N GLY A 237 1.34 -23.27 1.28
CA GLY A 237 0.76 -24.60 1.20
C GLY A 237 0.18 -24.89 -0.18
N ASP A 238 -1.05 -25.41 -0.19
CA ASP A 238 -1.79 -25.76 -1.40
C ASP A 238 -2.67 -24.62 -1.95
N SER A 239 -2.63 -23.44 -1.34
CA SER A 239 -3.38 -22.28 -1.83
C SER A 239 -2.60 -21.53 -2.91
N PRO A 240 -3.29 -20.78 -3.81
CA PRO A 240 -2.63 -19.82 -4.68
C PRO A 240 -1.72 -18.86 -3.90
N PRO A 241 -0.46 -18.60 -4.32
CA PRO A 241 0.40 -17.59 -3.69
C PRO A 241 -0.26 -16.21 -3.54
N ALA A 242 -1.15 -15.83 -4.47
CA ALA A 242 -1.95 -14.60 -4.40
C ALA A 242 -2.71 -14.45 -3.07
N LYS A 243 -3.24 -15.55 -2.52
CA LYS A 243 -3.95 -15.56 -1.24
C LYS A 243 -3.03 -15.11 -0.10
N PHE A 244 -1.85 -15.73 -0.02
CA PHE A 244 -0.83 -15.41 0.99
C PHE A 244 -0.34 -13.95 0.88
N TYR A 245 -0.16 -13.45 -0.35
CA TYR A 245 0.25 -12.08 -0.58
C TYR A 245 -0.81 -11.06 -0.18
N ILE A 246 -2.08 -11.29 -0.53
CA ILE A 246 -3.18 -10.40 -0.11
C ILE A 246 -3.35 -10.44 1.41
N GLN A 247 -3.25 -11.61 2.05
CA GLN A 247 -3.28 -11.71 3.51
C GLN A 247 -2.12 -10.93 4.15
N THR A 248 -0.92 -10.98 3.57
CA THR A 248 0.23 -10.19 4.05
C THR A 248 0.00 -8.69 3.86
N LEU A 249 -0.57 -8.26 2.73
CA LEU A 249 -0.95 -6.86 2.51
C LEU A 249 -1.93 -6.37 3.59
N LEU A 250 -2.98 -7.14 3.86
CA LEU A 250 -3.99 -6.80 4.86
C LEU A 250 -3.41 -6.80 6.28
N LYS A 251 -2.50 -7.73 6.60
CA LYS A 251 -1.73 -7.69 7.85
C LYS A 251 -0.92 -6.39 7.97
N GLY A 252 -0.36 -5.90 6.87
CA GLY A 252 0.31 -4.61 6.83
C GLY A 252 -0.61 -3.46 7.16
N LEU A 253 -1.84 -3.46 6.63
CA LEU A 253 -2.85 -2.44 6.97
C LEU A 253 -3.25 -2.51 8.45
N GLU A 254 -3.36 -3.70 9.02
CA GLU A 254 -3.64 -3.90 10.45
C GLU A 254 -2.51 -3.32 11.31
N LEU A 255 -1.24 -3.51 10.92
CA LEU A 255 -0.11 -2.89 11.60
C LEU A 255 -0.14 -1.36 11.51
N VAL A 256 -0.59 -0.79 10.39
CA VAL A 256 -0.77 0.67 10.27
C VAL A 256 -1.84 1.15 11.24
N GLU A 257 -2.98 0.46 11.32
CA GLU A 257 -4.09 0.76 12.23
C GLU A 257 -3.66 0.66 13.72
N ALA A 258 -2.87 -0.37 14.05
CA ALA A 258 -2.33 -0.60 15.39
C ALA A 258 -1.19 0.36 15.79
N THR A 259 -0.62 1.11 14.83
CA THR A 259 0.47 2.05 15.08
C THR A 259 0.06 3.47 14.73
N TYR A 260 0.49 3.97 13.57
CA TYR A 260 0.15 5.30 13.05
C TYR A 260 0.58 5.44 11.59
N LEU A 261 0.03 6.45 10.92
CA LEU A 261 0.41 6.94 9.59
C LEU A 261 1.00 8.36 9.69
N GLY A 262 1.96 8.70 8.84
CA GLY A 262 2.58 10.03 8.82
C GLY A 262 3.59 10.28 9.94
N ALA A 263 3.73 11.54 10.35
CA ALA A 263 4.75 11.99 11.31
C ALA A 263 4.24 12.04 12.76
N SER A 264 5.17 12.08 13.71
CA SER A 264 4.90 12.32 15.14
C SER A 264 3.98 11.29 15.85
N GLY A 265 3.89 10.06 15.35
CA GLY A 265 3.02 9.04 15.92
C GLY A 265 3.21 8.75 17.41
N THR A 266 4.47 8.77 17.87
CA THR A 266 4.82 8.61 19.30
C THR A 266 4.28 9.74 20.21
N ARG A 267 3.76 10.82 19.63
CA ARG A 267 3.13 11.96 20.31
C ARG A 267 1.60 11.98 20.11
N GLY A 268 1.01 10.87 19.69
CA GLY A 268 -0.44 10.73 19.50
C GLY A 268 -0.95 11.35 18.18
N TYR A 269 -0.17 11.26 17.11
CA TYR A 269 -0.59 11.68 15.77
C TYR A 269 -0.83 10.46 14.87
N GLY A 270 -1.69 10.63 13.88
CA GLY A 270 -1.75 9.71 12.75
C GLY A 270 -2.36 8.37 13.07
N GLN A 271 -3.13 8.25 14.16
CA GLN A 271 -4.02 7.09 14.30
C GLN A 271 -5.00 7.09 13.13
N VAL A 272 -5.24 5.92 12.56
CA VAL A 272 -6.15 5.75 11.43
C VAL A 272 -7.05 4.55 11.67
N LYS A 273 -8.22 4.55 11.01
CA LYS A 273 -9.15 3.44 11.05
C LYS A 273 -9.69 3.13 9.66
N PHE A 274 -9.57 1.89 9.22
CA PHE A 274 -10.14 1.41 7.98
C PHE A 274 -11.62 1.06 8.21
N LYS A 275 -12.48 1.58 7.34
CA LYS A 275 -13.93 1.41 7.41
C LYS A 275 -14.48 1.04 6.04
N ARG A 276 -15.63 0.35 6.02
CA ARG A 276 -16.41 0.08 4.80
C ARG A 276 -15.53 -0.46 3.66
N LEU A 277 -14.81 -1.54 3.95
CA LEU A 277 -13.91 -2.16 3.00
C LEU A 277 -14.68 -3.06 2.05
N LYS A 278 -14.26 -3.08 0.78
CA LYS A 278 -14.82 -3.91 -0.27
C LYS A 278 -13.72 -4.43 -1.20
N ALA A 279 -13.75 -5.71 -1.53
CA ALA A 279 -12.90 -6.34 -2.53
C ALA A 279 -13.74 -6.91 -3.67
N GLU A 280 -13.34 -6.61 -4.90
CA GLU A 280 -13.95 -7.14 -6.12
C GLU A 280 -12.87 -7.72 -7.04
N PHE A 281 -13.08 -8.92 -7.56
CA PHE A 281 -12.19 -9.50 -8.56
C PHE A 281 -12.67 -9.12 -9.97
N LYS A 282 -11.77 -8.56 -10.76
CA LYS A 282 -11.97 -8.19 -12.16
C LYS A 282 -11.12 -9.12 -13.03
N PRO A 283 -11.72 -10.10 -13.73
CA PRO A 283 -10.97 -10.96 -14.63
C PRO A 283 -10.45 -10.16 -15.83
N ILE A 284 -9.20 -10.43 -16.22
CA ILE A 284 -8.54 -9.76 -17.36
C ILE A 284 -8.23 -10.77 -18.46
N SER A 285 -7.66 -11.92 -18.10
CA SER A 285 -7.31 -12.97 -19.05
C SER A 285 -8.54 -13.73 -19.58
N PRO A 286 -8.48 -14.27 -20.82
CA PRO A 286 -9.53 -15.13 -21.34
C PRO A 286 -9.86 -16.33 -20.44
N ARG A 287 -8.85 -16.96 -19.82
CA ARG A 287 -9.05 -18.10 -18.92
C ARG A 287 -9.72 -17.73 -17.60
N ALA A 288 -9.59 -16.48 -17.15
CA ALA A 288 -10.26 -16.00 -15.95
C ALA A 288 -11.68 -15.46 -16.21
N LYS A 289 -12.14 -15.38 -17.46
CA LYS A 289 -13.43 -14.76 -17.81
C LYS A 289 -14.63 -15.40 -17.08
N GLY A 290 -14.56 -16.69 -16.76
CA GLY A 290 -15.57 -17.40 -15.96
C GLY A 290 -15.43 -17.25 -14.44
N VAL A 291 -14.36 -16.63 -13.95
CA VAL A 291 -14.11 -16.41 -12.53
C VAL A 291 -14.77 -15.10 -12.10
N ALA A 292 -15.97 -15.22 -11.55
CA ALA A 292 -16.73 -14.10 -11.01
C ALA A 292 -17.29 -14.46 -9.61
N PRO A 293 -16.45 -14.51 -8.57
CA PRO A 293 -16.95 -14.66 -7.21
C PRO A 293 -17.68 -13.37 -6.77
N PRO A 294 -18.67 -13.48 -5.86
CA PRO A 294 -19.27 -12.30 -5.24
C PRO A 294 -18.21 -11.40 -4.61
N ALA A 295 -18.49 -10.09 -4.59
CA ALA A 295 -17.66 -9.14 -3.86
C ALA A 295 -17.66 -9.46 -2.36
N VAL A 296 -16.54 -9.18 -1.71
CA VAL A 296 -16.41 -9.32 -0.26
C VAL A 296 -16.44 -7.95 0.37
N GLU A 297 -17.20 -7.78 1.44
CA GLU A 297 -17.31 -6.54 2.19
C GLU A 297 -16.96 -6.77 3.67
N GLY A 298 -16.58 -5.71 4.37
CA GLY A 298 -16.38 -5.72 5.81
C GLY A 298 -16.53 -4.32 6.38
N LYS A 299 -17.26 -4.20 7.49
CA LYS A 299 -17.47 -2.89 8.13
C LYS A 299 -16.18 -2.29 8.69
N ASP A 300 -15.27 -3.15 9.13
CA ASP A 300 -13.94 -2.87 9.67
C ASP A 300 -12.91 -3.85 9.09
N LEU A 301 -11.63 -3.59 9.38
CA LEU A 301 -10.53 -4.37 8.80
C LEU A 301 -10.52 -5.83 9.27
N ALA A 302 -10.91 -6.11 10.51
CA ALA A 302 -10.89 -7.47 11.07
C ALA A 302 -11.96 -8.37 10.42
N GLU A 303 -13.18 -7.85 10.26
CA GLU A 303 -14.25 -8.53 9.52
C GLU A 303 -13.84 -8.74 8.06
N PHE A 304 -13.28 -7.70 7.42
CA PHE A 304 -12.83 -7.77 6.04
C PHE A 304 -11.72 -8.82 5.82
N ILE A 305 -10.73 -8.90 6.70
CA ILE A 305 -9.67 -9.91 6.66
C ILE A 305 -10.27 -11.32 6.69
N THR A 306 -11.20 -11.56 7.60
CA THR A 306 -11.86 -12.85 7.76
C THR A 306 -12.62 -13.24 6.48
N ASN A 307 -13.36 -12.29 5.92
CA ASN A 307 -14.14 -12.55 4.71
C ASN A 307 -13.26 -12.76 3.48
N VAL A 308 -12.16 -12.02 3.34
CA VAL A 308 -11.17 -12.20 2.25
C VAL A 308 -10.46 -13.55 2.38
N GLN A 309 -10.15 -14.00 3.60
CA GLN A 309 -9.52 -15.30 3.84
C GLN A 309 -10.40 -16.48 3.35
N ASN A 310 -11.73 -16.34 3.52
CA ASN A 310 -12.73 -17.33 3.14
C ASN A 310 -13.35 -17.08 1.75
N TRP A 311 -12.74 -16.19 0.96
CA TRP A 311 -13.27 -15.83 -0.35
C TRP A 311 -13.14 -17.00 -1.34
N ASP A 312 -14.27 -17.41 -1.91
CA ASP A 312 -14.38 -18.44 -2.97
C ASP A 312 -13.52 -18.15 -4.22
N LEU A 313 -13.02 -16.91 -4.36
CA LEU A 313 -12.01 -16.56 -5.36
C LEU A 313 -10.82 -17.53 -5.36
N TRP A 314 -10.31 -17.92 -4.18
CA TRP A 314 -9.08 -18.70 -4.09
C TRP A 314 -9.20 -20.09 -4.71
N ASP A 315 -10.32 -20.77 -4.48
CA ASP A 315 -10.57 -22.10 -5.04
C ASP A 315 -10.82 -22.03 -6.54
N LYS A 316 -11.56 -21.00 -7.00
CA LYS A 316 -11.76 -20.73 -8.43
C LYS A 316 -10.46 -20.44 -9.16
N LEU A 317 -9.58 -19.61 -8.58
CA LEU A 317 -8.26 -19.32 -9.13
C LEU A 317 -7.41 -20.60 -9.16
N LYS A 318 -7.37 -21.37 -8.07
CA LYS A 318 -6.65 -22.65 -8.03
C LYS A 318 -7.10 -23.63 -9.13
N GLY A 319 -8.39 -23.62 -9.47
CA GLY A 319 -8.94 -24.39 -10.59
C GLY A 319 -8.35 -24.06 -11.96
N LEU A 320 -7.83 -22.83 -12.15
CA LEU A 320 -7.23 -22.39 -13.41
C LEU A 320 -5.84 -22.98 -13.69
N CYS A 321 -5.23 -23.68 -12.72
CA CYS A 321 -3.94 -24.34 -12.90
C CYS A 321 -4.02 -25.71 -13.57
N LYS A 322 -5.24 -26.21 -13.81
CA LYS A 322 -5.49 -27.54 -14.38
C LYS A 322 -5.73 -27.53 -15.90
N SER A 323 -5.48 -26.41 -16.58
CA SER A 323 -5.62 -26.28 -18.04
C SER A 323 -4.27 -26.25 -18.73
#